data_AF-A0A7C5Q0X0-F1
#
_entry.id   AF-A0A7C5Q0X0-F1
#
_cell.length_a   1.000
_cell.length_b   1.000
_cell.length_c   1.000
_cell.angle_alpha   90.00
_cell.angle_beta   90.00
_cell.angle_gamma   90.00
#
_symmetry.space_group_name_H-M   'P 1'
#
loop_
_entity.id
_entity.type
_entity.pdbx_description
1 polymer ?
#
loop_
_entity_poly.entity_id
_entity_poly.type
_entity_poly.pdbx_seq_one_letter_code
_entity_poly.pdbx_strand_id
1 'polypeptide(L)'
;MFIAMTNLSPRSRNLPPPDPAEIYGRYRPVIDDWPAFCAALARPLPVCLWANELRLRPAGLAAILAEEGIAAHPLAWNPAGFRLEEAVSVGWRWWYVAGLAHCQEEVSMLPALLLDVRPGMRVLDLCA
;
A
#
# COMPACT_ATOMS: atom_id res chain seq x y z
N MET A 1 -10.70 -0.67 -9.25
CA MET A 1 -10.82 0.80 -9.22
C MET A 1 -10.07 1.30 -8.00
N PHE A 2 -8.75 1.41 -8.11
CA PHE A 2 -7.89 1.97 -7.06
C PHE A 2 -8.01 3.49 -7.13
N ILE A 3 -8.72 4.09 -6.17
CA ILE A 3 -8.71 5.56 -6.05
C ILE A 3 -7.43 5.91 -5.30
N ALA A 4 -6.35 6.06 -6.06
CA ALA A 4 -5.19 6.80 -5.62
C ALA A 4 -5.63 8.24 -5.37
N MET A 5 -5.93 8.60 -4.12
CA MET A 5 -6.14 10.00 -3.69
C MET A 5 -4.85 10.85 -3.78
N THR A 6 -3.80 10.39 -4.46
CA THR A 6 -2.50 11.05 -4.54
C THR A 6 -2.30 11.93 -5.78
N ASN A 7 -3.28 12.02 -6.70
CA ASN A 7 -3.20 12.91 -7.87
C ASN A 7 -4.39 13.86 -7.99
N LEU A 8 -4.62 14.65 -6.95
CA LEU A 8 -5.48 15.82 -7.01
C LEU A 8 -4.73 16.98 -7.70
N SER A 9 -5.34 17.49 -8.78
CA SER A 9 -4.96 18.73 -9.48
C SER A 9 -4.66 19.89 -8.49
N PRO A 10 -3.80 20.87 -8.84
CA PRO A 10 -3.51 22.02 -7.97
C PRO A 10 -4.76 22.75 -7.46
N ARG A 11 -5.89 22.66 -8.20
CA ARG A 11 -7.17 23.28 -7.82
C ARG A 11 -7.94 22.52 -6.72
N SER A 12 -7.67 21.24 -6.50
CA SER A 12 -8.40 20.41 -5.53
C SER A 12 -7.68 20.21 -4.20
N ARG A 13 -6.50 20.81 -4.00
CA ARG A 13 -5.79 20.78 -2.71
C ARG A 13 -6.46 21.56 -1.57
N ASN A 14 -7.40 22.45 -1.89
CA ASN A 14 -8.03 23.38 -0.92
C ASN A 14 -9.50 23.07 -0.62
N LEU A 15 -10.09 22.04 -1.22
CA LEU A 15 -11.42 21.59 -0.83
C LEU A 15 -11.28 20.59 0.32
N PRO A 16 -12.11 20.67 1.37
CA PRO A 16 -12.17 19.59 2.35
C PRO A 16 -12.46 18.29 1.61
N PRO A 17 -11.84 17.16 2.01
CA PRO A 17 -12.19 15.88 1.43
C PRO A 17 -13.70 15.67 1.57
N PRO A 18 -14.38 15.18 0.52
CA PRO A 18 -15.82 14.97 0.55
C PRO A 18 -16.21 14.04 1.70
N ASP A 19 -17.37 14.27 2.31
CA ASP A 19 -17.84 13.48 3.44
C ASP A 19 -17.95 11.99 3.04
N PRO A 20 -17.22 11.09 3.71
CA PRO A 20 -17.35 9.65 3.47
C PRO A 20 -18.79 9.17 3.53
N ALA A 21 -19.64 9.76 4.38
CA ALA A 21 -21.03 9.34 4.50
C ALA A 21 -21.86 9.67 3.25
N GLU A 22 -21.54 10.75 2.54
CA GLU A 22 -22.19 11.17 1.29
C GLU A 22 -21.80 10.25 0.14
N ILE A 23 -20.51 9.92 0.02
CA ILE A 23 -20.00 9.08 -1.08
C ILE A 23 -20.39 7.61 -0.88
N TYR A 24 -20.24 7.10 0.34
CA TYR A 24 -20.33 5.67 0.62
C TYR A 24 -21.67 5.26 1.23
N GLY A 25 -22.64 6.18 1.37
CA GLY A 25 -23.92 5.93 2.06
C GLY A 25 -24.67 4.68 1.60
N ARG A 26 -24.52 4.28 0.33
CA ARG A 26 -25.10 3.03 -0.22
C ARG A 26 -24.65 1.76 0.53
N TYR A 27 -23.49 1.79 1.17
CA TYR A 27 -22.90 0.64 1.86
C TYR A 27 -23.30 0.54 3.33
N ARG A 28 -23.96 1.56 3.89
CA ARG A 28 -24.34 1.59 5.30
C ARG A 28 -25.12 0.33 5.77
N PRO A 29 -26.04 -0.26 4.99
CA PRO A 29 -26.77 -1.45 5.43
C PRO A 29 -25.91 -2.71 5.62
N VAL A 30 -24.69 -2.75 5.09
CA VAL A 30 -23.79 -3.91 5.15
C VAL A 30 -22.52 -3.65 5.97
N ILE A 31 -22.45 -2.52 6.68
CA ILE A 31 -21.32 -2.14 7.53
C ILE A 31 -21.82 -2.05 8.96
N ASP A 32 -21.33 -2.96 9.80
CA ASP A 32 -21.76 -3.09 11.20
C ASP A 32 -21.45 -1.83 12.03
N ASP A 33 -20.23 -1.31 11.89
CA ASP A 33 -19.77 -0.08 12.57
C ASP A 33 -19.52 1.04 11.56
N TRP A 34 -20.60 1.74 11.23
CA TRP A 34 -20.57 2.85 10.28
C TRP A 34 -19.67 4.02 10.72
N PRO A 35 -19.75 4.52 11.97
CA PRO A 35 -18.82 5.55 12.45
C PRO A 35 -17.35 5.15 12.32
N ALA A 36 -16.98 3.91 12.69
CA ALA A 36 -15.59 3.45 12.56
C ALA A 36 -15.14 3.36 11.10
N PHE A 37 -16.03 2.92 10.19
CA PHE A 37 -15.76 2.90 8.75
C PHE A 37 -15.50 4.31 8.19
N CYS A 38 -16.38 5.28 8.49
CA CYS A 38 -16.18 6.67 8.08
C CYS A 38 -14.88 7.25 8.65
N ALA A 39 -14.58 6.99 9.92
CA ALA A 39 -13.34 7.40 10.56
C ALA A 39 -12.11 6.78 9.87
N ALA A 40 -12.20 5.51 9.46
CA ALA A 40 -11.12 4.84 8.74
C ALA A 40 -10.85 5.46 7.37
N LEU A 41 -11.89 5.80 6.61
CA LEU A 41 -11.78 6.47 5.31
C LEU A 41 -11.17 7.87 5.39
N ALA A 42 -11.32 8.55 6.53
CA ALA A 42 -10.71 9.87 6.76
C ALA A 42 -9.21 9.80 7.09
N ARG A 43 -8.68 8.60 7.40
CA ARG A 43 -7.25 8.43 7.70
C ARG A 43 -6.44 8.35 6.40
N PRO A 44 -5.27 9.01 6.33
CA PRO A 44 -4.34 8.79 5.23
C PRO A 44 -3.94 7.32 5.10
N LEU A 45 -3.80 6.84 3.87
CA LEU A 45 -3.28 5.50 3.60
C LEU A 45 -1.81 5.43 4.02
N PRO A 46 -1.40 4.41 4.79
CA PRO A 46 0.00 4.20 5.10
C PRO A 46 0.78 3.79 3.84
N VAL A 47 2.02 4.26 3.71
CA VAL A 47 2.91 3.78 2.65
C VAL A 47 3.46 2.43 3.06
N CYS A 48 3.25 1.42 2.23
CA CYS A 48 3.72 0.06 2.47
C CYS A 48 4.62 -0.40 1.33
N LEU A 49 5.70 -1.07 1.70
CA LEU A 49 6.72 -1.60 0.80
C LEU A 49 6.84 -3.11 1.01
N TRP A 50 7.28 -3.84 0.00
CA TRP A 50 7.80 -5.19 0.18
C TRP A 50 9.05 -5.42 -0.66
N ALA A 51 9.98 -6.22 -0.13
CA ALA A 51 11.23 -6.54 -0.80
C ALA A 51 10.99 -7.47 -2.00
N ASN A 52 11.60 -7.17 -3.14
CA ASN A 52 11.64 -8.10 -4.25
C ASN A 52 12.67 -9.20 -3.94
N GLU A 53 12.22 -10.32 -3.38
CA GLU A 53 13.09 -11.41 -2.92
C GLU A 53 13.90 -12.09 -4.04
N LEU A 54 13.55 -11.88 -5.31
CA LEU A 54 14.38 -12.31 -6.44
C LEU A 54 15.68 -11.50 -6.58
N ARG A 55 15.77 -10.34 -5.91
CA ARG A 55 16.88 -9.38 -6.06
C ARG A 55 17.47 -8.92 -4.74
N LEU A 56 16.66 -8.88 -3.67
CA LEU A 56 17.07 -8.38 -2.36
C LEU A 56 16.30 -9.09 -1.25
N ARG A 57 17.02 -9.53 -0.21
CA ARG A 57 16.38 -10.07 1.01
C ARG A 57 15.72 -8.96 1.82
N PRO A 58 14.64 -9.23 2.58
CA PRO A 58 13.95 -8.22 3.39
C PRO A 58 14.87 -7.44 4.35
N ALA A 59 15.82 -8.13 4.98
CA ALA A 59 16.82 -7.50 5.85
C ALA A 59 17.72 -6.48 5.10
N GLY A 60 18.01 -6.72 3.82
CA GLY A 60 18.76 -5.77 2.99
C GLY A 60 17.94 -4.53 2.65
N LEU A 61 16.63 -4.69 2.40
CA LEU A 61 15.74 -3.53 2.22
C LEU A 61 15.67 -2.70 3.50
N ALA A 62 15.53 -3.34 4.67
CA ALA A 62 15.52 -2.66 5.95
C ALA A 62 16.81 -1.85 6.18
N ALA A 63 17.98 -2.40 5.82
CA ALA A 63 19.25 -1.68 5.91
C ALA A 63 19.28 -0.45 5.00
N ILE A 64 18.84 -0.56 3.74
CA ILE A 64 18.76 0.57 2.80
C ILE A 64 17.84 1.67 3.35
N LEU A 65 16.66 1.30 3.86
CA LEU A 65 15.71 2.25 4.43
C LEU A 65 16.33 2.98 5.63
N ALA A 66 17.02 2.25 6.52
CA ALA A 66 17.72 2.85 7.65
C ALA A 66 18.86 3.78 7.24
N GLU A 67 19.65 3.43 6.22
CA GLU A 67 20.72 4.26 5.67
C GLU A 67 20.18 5.58 5.07
N GLU A 68 18.99 5.55 4.46
CA GLU A 68 18.31 6.75 3.97
C GLU A 68 17.54 7.52 5.05
N GLY A 69 17.60 7.08 6.32
CA GLY A 69 16.90 7.69 7.44
C GLY A 69 15.37 7.52 7.38
N ILE A 70 14.88 6.49 6.68
CA ILE A 70 13.46 6.19 6.53
C ILE A 70 13.05 5.19 7.62
N ALA A 71 12.20 5.65 8.55
CA ALA A 71 11.64 4.79 9.58
C ALA A 71 10.60 3.81 8.98
N ALA A 72 10.83 2.52 9.21
CA ALA A 72 10.02 1.44 8.67
C ALA A 72 9.79 0.34 9.71
N HIS A 73 8.55 -0.13 9.81
CA HIS A 73 8.14 -1.22 10.70
C HIS A 73 7.78 -2.46 9.89
N PRO A 74 8.24 -3.67 10.29
CA PRO A 74 7.86 -4.90 9.62
C PRO A 74 6.36 -5.16 9.74
N LEU A 75 5.76 -5.73 8.69
CA LEU A 75 4.39 -6.23 8.73
C LEU A 75 4.35 -7.59 9.44
N ALA A 76 3.42 -7.76 10.38
CA ALA A 76 3.31 -8.99 11.17
C ALA A 76 2.98 -10.25 10.34
N TRP A 77 2.29 -10.07 9.21
CA TRP A 77 1.77 -11.15 8.37
C TRP A 77 2.56 -11.36 7.06
N ASN A 78 3.44 -10.43 6.68
CA ASN A 78 4.28 -10.54 5.48
C ASN A 78 5.75 -10.33 5.85
N PRO A 79 6.59 -11.39 5.86
CA PRO A 79 8.01 -11.30 6.19
C PRO A 79 8.82 -10.37 5.28
N ALA A 80 8.34 -10.12 4.06
CA ALA A 80 8.98 -9.22 3.11
C ALA A 80 8.51 -7.77 3.23
N GLY A 81 7.45 -7.53 4.02
CA GLY A 81 6.69 -6.28 4.02
C GLY A 81 7.08 -5.33 5.14
N PHE A 82 6.99 -4.03 4.84
CA PHE A 82 7.25 -2.93 5.77
C PHE A 82 6.19 -1.85 5.61
N ARG A 83 5.77 -1.25 6.73
CA ARG A 83 4.99 0.00 6.78
C ARG A 83 5.92 1.15 7.13
N LEU A 84 5.86 2.26 6.41
CA LEU A 84 6.63 3.46 6.72
C LEU A 84 5.89 4.30 7.78
N GLU A 85 6.63 4.93 8.70
CA GLU A 85 6.05 5.84 9.70
C GLU A 85 5.44 7.09 9.07
N GLU A 86 6.12 7.61 8.04
CA GLU A 86 5.73 8.83 7.34
C GLU A 86 5.47 8.57 5.86
N ALA A 87 4.68 9.44 5.24
CA ALA A 87 4.41 9.41 3.81
C ALA A 87 5.67 9.83 3.02
N VAL A 88 6.52 8.86 2.71
CA VAL A 88 7.71 9.07 1.88
C VAL A 88 7.37 8.91 0.39
N SER A 89 7.88 9.82 -0.44
CA SER A 89 7.82 9.65 -1.89
C SER A 89 8.78 8.53 -2.33
N VAL A 90 8.22 7.38 -2.68
CA VAL A 90 8.96 6.16 -3.05
C VAL A 90 9.35 6.15 -4.53
N GLY A 91 8.53 6.75 -5.40
CA GLY A 91 8.60 6.56 -6.85
C GLY A 91 9.92 6.95 -7.53
N TRP A 92 10.74 7.79 -6.89
CA TRP A 92 12.03 8.27 -7.41
C TRP A 92 13.24 7.75 -6.64
N ARG A 93 13.02 6.89 -5.64
CA ARG A 93 14.11 6.32 -4.86
C ARG A 93 14.88 5.31 -5.71
N TRP A 94 16.21 5.34 -5.65
CA TRP A 94 17.06 4.51 -6.51
C TRP A 94 16.75 3.02 -6.33
N TRP A 95 16.47 2.56 -5.11
CA TRP A 95 16.15 1.17 -4.82
C TRP A 95 14.78 0.75 -5.38
N TYR A 96 13.83 1.68 -5.45
CA TYR A 96 12.53 1.45 -6.07
C TYR A 96 12.68 1.38 -7.60
N VAL A 97 13.34 2.37 -8.20
CA VAL A 97 13.62 2.42 -9.65
C VAL A 97 14.46 1.24 -10.10
N ALA A 98 15.42 0.81 -9.28
CA ALA A 98 16.21 -0.38 -9.54
C ALA A 98 15.37 -1.65 -9.49
N GLY A 99 14.18 -1.66 -8.87
CA GLY A 99 13.33 -2.83 -8.71
C GLY A 99 13.72 -3.74 -7.54
N LEU A 100 14.28 -3.17 -6.47
CA LEU A 100 14.64 -3.91 -5.24
C LEU A 100 13.46 -4.03 -4.27
N ALA A 101 12.47 -3.15 -4.39
CA ALA A 101 11.26 -3.17 -3.59
C ALA A 101 10.07 -2.65 -4.40
N HIS A 102 8.87 -3.06 -4.00
CA HIS A 102 7.60 -2.59 -4.57
C HIS A 102 6.80 -1.83 -3.52
N CYS A 103 6.10 -0.77 -3.96
CA CYS A 103 5.17 -0.01 -3.13
C CYS A 103 3.75 -0.44 -3.48
N GLN A 104 3.04 -1.04 -2.52
CA GLN A 104 1.67 -1.53 -2.69
C GLN A 104 0.94 -1.45 -1.35
N GLU A 105 -0.38 -1.25 -1.38
CA GLU A 105 -1.21 -1.37 -0.18
C GLU A 105 -1.14 -2.80 0.38
N GLU A 106 -1.23 -2.94 1.70
CA GLU A 106 -1.17 -4.23 2.39
C GLU A 106 -2.17 -5.25 1.83
N VAL A 107 -3.41 -4.81 1.61
CA VAL A 107 -4.48 -5.66 1.08
C VAL A 107 -4.20 -6.15 -0.34
N SER A 108 -3.40 -5.42 -1.13
CA SER A 108 -3.06 -5.80 -2.51
C SER A 108 -2.01 -6.90 -2.57
N MET A 109 -1.26 -7.15 -1.49
CA MET A 109 -0.27 -8.23 -1.44
C MET A 109 -0.91 -9.59 -1.09
N LEU A 110 -2.07 -9.57 -0.41
CA LEU A 110 -2.76 -10.77 0.06
C LEU A 110 -3.16 -11.73 -1.07
N PRO A 111 -3.73 -11.29 -2.22
CA PRO A 111 -4.14 -12.21 -3.27
C PRO A 111 -2.99 -13.06 -3.80
N ALA A 112 -1.83 -12.46 -4.04
CA ALA A 112 -0.66 -13.18 -4.53
C ALA A 112 -0.16 -14.23 -3.52
N LEU A 113 -0.18 -13.89 -2.22
CA LEU A 113 0.18 -14.82 -1.15
C LEU A 113 -0.82 -15.99 -1.04
N LEU A 114 -2.12 -15.69 -1.09
CA LEU A 114 -3.19 -16.69 -0.96
C LEU A 114 -3.30 -17.63 -2.16
N LEU A 115 -2.95 -17.17 -3.37
CA LEU A 115 -2.90 -18.01 -4.57
C LEU A 115 -1.79 -19.07 -4.51
N ASP A 116 -0.78 -18.86 -3.67
CA ASP A 116 0.36 -19.78 -3.44
C ASP A 116 1.00 -20.30 -4.75
N VAL A 117 1.23 -19.39 -5.69
CA VAL A 117 1.79 -19.74 -7.01
C VAL A 117 3.16 -20.40 -6.84
N ARG A 118 3.36 -21.54 -7.52
CA ARG A 118 4.62 -22.29 -7.52
C ARG A 118 5.30 -22.30 -8.89
N PRO A 119 6.63 -22.45 -8.95
CA PRO A 119 7.36 -22.63 -10.21
C PRO A 119 6.76 -23.76 -11.07
N GLY A 120 6.62 -23.51 -12.38
CA GLY A 120 6.02 -24.45 -13.32
C GLY A 120 4.51 -24.30 -13.52
N MET A 121 3.82 -23.52 -12.67
CA MET A 121 2.41 -23.19 -12.88
C MET A 121 2.24 -22.18 -14.02
N ARG A 122 1.13 -22.30 -14.77
CA ARG A 122 0.68 -21.29 -15.71
C ARG A 122 -0.33 -20.39 -15.00
N VAL A 123 -0.01 -19.11 -14.89
CA VAL A 123 -0.83 -18.11 -14.18
C VAL A 123 -1.39 -17.11 -15.19
N LEU A 124 -2.67 -16.80 -15.05
CA LEU A 124 -3.35 -15.75 -15.81
C LEU A 124 -3.82 -14.67 -14.84
N ASP A 125 -3.29 -13.47 -15.01
CA ASP A 125 -3.87 -12.27 -14.41
C ASP A 125 -4.79 -11.60 -15.45
N LEU A 126 -6.09 -11.62 -15.19
CA LEU A 126 -7.09 -11.07 -16.11
C LEU A 126 -7.14 -9.54 -16.09
N CYS A 127 -6.66 -8.90 -15.02
CA CYS A 127 -6.80 -7.45 -14.78
C CYS A 127 -5.61 -6.89 -13.98
N ALA A 128 -4.39 -7.05 -14.51
CA ALA A 128 -3.14 -6.56 -13.93
C ALA A 128 -2.99 -5.03 -13.93
#